data_AF-C5FRA1-F1
#
_entry.id   AF-C5FRA1-F1
#
_cell.length_a   1.000
_cell.length_b   1.000
_cell.length_c   1.000
_cell.angle_alpha   90.00
_cell.angle_beta   90.00
_cell.angle_gamma   90.00
#
_symmetry.space_group_name_H-M   'P 1'
#
loop_
_entity.id
_entity.type
_entity.pdbx_description
1 polymer ?
#
loop_
_entity_poly.entity_id
_entity_poly.type
_entity_poly.pdbx_seq_one_letter_code
_entity_poly.pdbx_strand_id
1 'polypeptide(L)'
;MAPRKRDDNWVDGLRGVASFIVVTGHLCTAFVPYLHDPALSDGGPSSIFQLPILRLCVGGRGSVAIFFIITGFVNSINPVKNARADNTYVGLTNLARSTFTRSGRLMVPTAIATTIAWALCHMGAFSISQRADASWIRATTPAPSTGFAEAFGNLLKTLVFFWHTGASVYDGTHWTLKFFLSGSFRTYLTLLALTLVKRRYWYIVTALLWAYAWLVNDHLVGINIFPGMILAQLQVDYGSRATSMLPKVVPSILILIGLLIWGFPQNNQNWAWWSASLRSFIVSITPENADHSRYASSLGTCILMLGIFFSRNARRVLTLPLFNFLGRVSFPVYLLHNILIRTILSWMVYGQSAARIPVRNDKGELLQLSRARPIAFVFILPVFYAVLYIVAHMWATYVDPQCGRVVDCIRDKMFKERPESQEKLLPLPNGGSVS
;
A
#
# COMPACT_ATOMS: atom_id res chain seq x y z
N MET A 1 -13.24 4.86 26.72
CA MET A 1 -13.06 3.40 26.63
C MET A 1 -11.84 3.11 25.76
N ALA A 2 -10.75 2.55 26.31
CA ALA A 2 -9.59 2.18 25.49
C ALA A 2 -10.02 1.10 24.49
N PRO A 3 -9.75 1.25 23.18
CA PRO A 3 -10.17 0.24 22.20
C PRO A 3 -9.50 -1.09 22.52
N ARG A 4 -10.32 -2.15 22.62
CA ARG A 4 -9.91 -3.53 22.88
C ARG A 4 -8.75 -3.88 21.93
N LYS A 5 -7.58 -4.26 22.47
CA LYS A 5 -6.41 -4.65 21.66
C LYS A 5 -6.80 -5.84 20.79
N ARG A 6 -6.90 -5.62 19.48
CA ARG A 6 -7.08 -6.66 18.46
C ARG A 6 -5.75 -7.40 18.32
N ASP A 7 -5.78 -8.74 18.34
CA ASP A 7 -4.56 -9.58 18.25
C ASP A 7 -3.77 -9.38 16.94
N ASP A 8 -4.41 -8.80 15.93
CA ASP A 8 -3.89 -8.46 14.60
C ASP A 8 -3.42 -6.99 14.47
N ASN A 9 -3.42 -6.20 15.55
CA ASN A 9 -3.01 -4.79 15.53
C ASN A 9 -1.60 -4.56 14.93
N TRP A 10 -0.70 -5.56 15.00
CA TRP A 10 0.65 -5.43 14.44
C TRP A 10 0.65 -5.32 12.90
N VAL A 11 -0.36 -5.88 12.24
CA VAL A 11 -0.53 -5.81 10.78
C VAL A 11 -0.88 -4.38 10.36
N ASP A 12 -1.77 -3.72 11.10
CA ASP A 12 -2.08 -2.30 10.90
C ASP A 12 -0.84 -1.43 11.16
N GLY A 13 -0.08 -1.72 12.21
CA GLY A 13 1.19 -1.04 12.49
C GLY A 13 2.20 -1.15 11.34
N LEU A 14 2.38 -2.35 10.80
CA LEU A 14 3.24 -2.60 9.65
C LEU A 14 2.75 -1.88 8.38
N ARG A 15 1.42 -1.85 8.16
CA ARG A 15 0.79 -1.06 7.09
C ARG A 15 1.14 0.42 7.21
N GLY A 16 1.14 0.95 8.44
CA GLY A 16 1.53 2.33 8.75
C GLY A 16 2.97 2.62 8.35
N VAL A 17 3.90 1.78 8.79
CA VAL A 17 5.34 1.89 8.42
C VAL A 17 5.52 1.84 6.90
N ALA A 18 4.87 0.89 6.23
CA ALA A 18 4.92 0.77 4.78
C ALA A 18 4.41 2.06 4.08
N SER A 19 3.32 2.67 4.56
CA SER A 19 2.80 3.91 3.99
C SER A 19 3.77 5.09 4.13
N PHE A 20 4.44 5.22 5.29
CA PHE A 20 5.47 6.23 5.49
C PHE A 20 6.66 6.04 4.53
N ILE A 21 7.10 4.79 4.35
CA ILE A 21 8.19 4.46 3.42
C ILE A 21 7.79 4.76 1.96
N VAL A 22 6.53 4.50 1.56
CA VAL A 22 6.07 4.84 0.19
C VAL A 22 6.17 6.33 -0.08
N VAL A 23 5.68 7.17 0.84
CA VAL A 23 5.78 8.63 0.70
C VAL A 23 7.25 9.05 0.62
N THR A 24 8.08 8.52 1.52
CA THR A 24 9.53 8.79 1.51
C THR A 24 10.18 8.39 0.19
N GLY A 25 9.81 7.24 -0.36
CA GLY A 25 10.30 6.76 -1.66
C GLY A 25 9.90 7.67 -2.82
N HIS A 26 8.70 8.26 -2.80
CA HIS A 26 8.31 9.29 -3.79
C HIS A 26 9.14 10.56 -3.65
N LEU A 27 9.38 11.03 -2.41
CA LEU A 27 10.26 12.18 -2.16
C LEU A 27 11.69 11.92 -2.64
N CYS A 28 12.23 10.72 -2.37
CA CYS A 28 13.56 10.34 -2.87
C CYS A 28 13.59 10.25 -4.39
N THR A 29 12.56 9.68 -5.01
CA THR A 29 12.44 9.65 -6.49
C THR A 29 12.42 11.05 -7.09
N ALA A 30 11.77 12.01 -6.42
CA ALA A 30 11.70 13.38 -6.88
C ALA A 30 13.02 14.16 -6.71
N PHE A 31 13.64 14.07 -5.54
CA PHE A 31 14.72 14.98 -5.17
C PHE A 31 16.12 14.34 -5.20
N VAL A 32 16.24 13.05 -4.91
CA VAL A 32 17.51 12.33 -4.78
C VAL A 32 17.43 10.92 -5.40
N PRO A 33 17.10 10.80 -6.71
CA PRO A 33 16.80 9.51 -7.34
C PRO A 33 17.98 8.53 -7.34
N TYR A 34 19.22 9.03 -7.26
CA TYR A 34 20.43 8.21 -7.17
C TYR A 34 20.46 7.29 -5.93
N LEU A 35 19.68 7.58 -4.88
CA LEU A 35 19.58 6.70 -3.70
C LEU A 35 18.87 5.37 -3.99
N HIS A 36 18.21 5.23 -5.15
CA HIS A 36 17.63 3.95 -5.57
C HIS A 36 18.68 2.95 -6.06
N ASP A 37 19.86 3.43 -6.44
CA ASP A 37 21.03 2.62 -6.79
C ASP A 37 21.75 2.14 -5.52
N PRO A 38 22.43 0.98 -5.54
CA PRO A 38 23.18 0.49 -4.38
C PRO A 38 24.50 1.24 -4.11
N ALA A 39 25.00 2.04 -5.06
CA ALA A 39 26.18 2.89 -4.93
C ALA A 39 26.04 4.12 -5.84
N LEU A 40 26.93 5.10 -5.72
CA LEU A 40 26.92 6.31 -6.58
C LEU A 40 27.40 6.04 -8.01
N SER A 41 28.21 5.00 -8.20
CA SER A 41 28.73 4.54 -9.49
C SER A 41 29.10 3.06 -9.38
N ASP A 42 29.43 2.42 -10.50
CA ASP A 42 29.92 1.04 -10.51
C ASP A 42 31.22 0.90 -9.69
N GLY A 43 31.21 0.05 -8.67
CA GLY A 43 32.33 -0.10 -7.72
C GLY A 43 32.61 1.13 -6.85
N GLY A 44 31.77 2.17 -6.92
CA GLY A 44 31.94 3.44 -6.20
C GLY A 44 31.47 3.38 -4.74
N PRO A 45 31.64 4.48 -3.98
CA PRO A 45 31.17 4.56 -2.61
C PRO A 45 29.62 4.55 -2.54
N SER A 46 29.10 3.90 -1.51
CA SER A 46 27.68 3.94 -1.14
C SER A 46 27.43 5.01 -0.08
N SER A 47 26.38 5.80 -0.26
CA SER A 47 25.82 6.60 0.83
C SER A 47 25.19 5.68 1.89
N ILE A 48 25.04 6.19 3.13
CA ILE A 48 24.46 5.44 4.25
C ILE A 48 23.08 4.86 3.92
N PHE A 49 22.27 5.59 3.14
CA PHE A 49 20.93 5.16 2.71
C PHE A 49 20.93 4.29 1.44
N GLN A 50 22.11 3.92 0.92
CA GLN A 50 22.25 2.93 -0.15
C GLN A 50 22.71 1.56 0.41
N LEU A 51 23.10 1.50 1.68
CA LEU A 51 23.49 0.27 2.37
C LEU A 51 22.27 -0.63 2.69
N PRO A 52 22.47 -1.95 2.84
CA PRO A 52 21.41 -2.88 3.23
C PRO A 52 20.68 -2.44 4.50
N ILE A 53 19.39 -2.77 4.60
CA ILE A 53 18.48 -2.39 5.70
C ILE A 53 18.19 -0.88 5.74
N LEU A 54 19.19 -0.01 5.78
CA LEU A 54 19.01 1.44 5.86
C LEU A 54 18.34 2.02 4.61
N ARG A 55 18.62 1.44 3.44
CA ARG A 55 17.95 1.81 2.20
C ARG A 55 16.46 1.50 2.13
N LEU A 56 15.93 0.70 3.06
CA LEU A 56 14.49 0.44 3.13
C LEU A 56 13.68 1.72 3.35
N CYS A 57 14.27 2.75 3.98
CA CYS A 57 13.64 4.06 4.13
C CYS A 57 13.46 4.79 2.79
N VAL A 58 14.27 4.47 1.78
CA VAL A 58 14.25 5.08 0.44
C VAL A 58 13.46 4.22 -0.56
N GLY A 59 13.51 2.89 -0.40
CA GLY A 59 12.94 1.91 -1.33
C GLY A 59 11.42 1.72 -1.22
N GLY A 60 10.64 2.64 -1.79
CA GLY A 60 9.16 2.58 -1.75
C GLY A 60 8.52 1.35 -2.41
N ARG A 61 9.19 0.72 -3.40
CA ARG A 61 8.61 -0.40 -4.18
C ARG A 61 8.28 -1.61 -3.34
N GLY A 62 9.13 -2.00 -2.38
CA GLY A 62 8.85 -3.18 -1.58
C GLY A 62 7.79 -2.98 -0.52
N SER A 63 7.53 -1.74 -0.08
CA SER A 63 6.37 -1.43 0.76
C SER A 63 5.04 -1.73 0.05
N VAL A 64 5.00 -1.70 -1.28
CA VAL A 64 3.83 -2.10 -2.06
C VAL A 64 3.49 -3.58 -1.86
N ALA A 65 4.50 -4.45 -1.76
CA ALA A 65 4.31 -5.88 -1.51
C ALA A 65 3.63 -6.13 -0.14
N ILE A 66 4.02 -5.38 0.90
CA ILE A 66 3.39 -5.43 2.22
C ILE A 66 1.88 -5.18 2.11
N PHE A 67 1.45 -4.16 1.37
CA PHE A 67 0.01 -3.88 1.21
C PHE A 67 -0.75 -5.02 0.52
N PHE A 68 -0.14 -5.72 -0.44
CA PHE A 68 -0.76 -6.88 -1.10
C PHE A 68 -0.82 -8.10 -0.17
N ILE A 69 0.24 -8.37 0.60
CA ILE A 69 0.24 -9.44 1.61
C ILE A 69 -0.83 -9.15 2.67
N ILE A 70 -0.92 -7.90 3.14
CA ILE A 70 -1.97 -7.46 4.08
C ILE A 70 -3.36 -7.60 3.44
N THR A 71 -3.51 -7.30 2.16
CA THR A 71 -4.78 -7.49 1.44
C THR A 71 -5.21 -8.95 1.45
N GLY A 72 -4.30 -9.89 1.14
CA GLY A 72 -4.59 -11.33 1.24
C GLY A 72 -4.94 -11.77 2.67
N PHE A 73 -4.19 -11.26 3.66
CA PHE A 73 -4.37 -11.55 5.09
C PHE A 73 -5.74 -11.09 5.63
N VAL A 74 -6.03 -9.78 5.51
CA VAL A 74 -7.24 -9.17 6.09
C VAL A 74 -8.50 -9.71 5.43
N ASN A 75 -8.48 -9.90 4.11
CA ASN A 75 -9.63 -10.45 3.39
C ASN A 75 -9.89 -11.93 3.71
N SER A 76 -8.87 -12.65 4.18
CA SER A 76 -8.98 -14.08 4.48
C SER A 76 -9.30 -14.38 5.94
N ILE A 77 -9.02 -13.48 6.89
CA ILE A 77 -9.11 -13.80 8.32
C ILE A 77 -10.51 -14.25 8.75
N ASN A 78 -11.56 -13.51 8.37
CA ASN A 78 -12.93 -13.83 8.78
C ASN A 78 -13.50 -15.03 8.01
N PRO A 79 -13.33 -15.13 6.67
CA PRO A 79 -13.74 -16.32 5.93
C PRO A 79 -13.07 -17.61 6.43
N VAL A 80 -11.76 -17.57 6.72
CA VAL A 80 -11.05 -18.72 7.29
C VAL A 80 -11.60 -19.06 8.67
N LYS A 81 -11.81 -18.08 9.57
CA LYS A 81 -12.42 -18.33 10.90
C LYS A 81 -13.77 -19.03 10.79
N ASN A 82 -14.66 -18.53 9.92
CA ASN A 82 -15.99 -19.13 9.73
C ASN A 82 -15.88 -20.55 9.18
N ALA A 83 -15.02 -20.78 8.19
CA ALA A 83 -14.80 -22.11 7.62
C ALA A 83 -14.17 -23.10 8.64
N ARG A 84 -13.32 -22.63 9.56
CA ARG A 84 -12.72 -23.46 10.62
C ARG A 84 -13.68 -23.75 11.77
N ALA A 85 -14.74 -22.96 11.90
CA ALA A 85 -15.81 -23.14 12.88
C ALA A 85 -17.05 -23.83 12.29
N ASP A 86 -16.94 -24.42 11.09
CA ASP A 86 -18.03 -25.05 10.34
C ASP A 86 -19.25 -24.15 10.09
N ASN A 87 -19.07 -22.83 10.18
CA ASN A 87 -20.09 -21.81 9.96
C ASN A 87 -20.17 -21.42 8.47
N THR A 88 -20.29 -22.42 7.60
CA THR A 88 -20.23 -22.28 6.13
C THR A 88 -21.23 -21.26 5.59
N TYR A 89 -22.49 -21.35 6.02
CA TYR A 89 -23.54 -20.44 5.56
C TYR A 89 -23.20 -18.98 5.85
N VAL A 90 -22.90 -18.68 7.13
CA VAL A 90 -22.50 -17.35 7.59
C VAL A 90 -21.23 -16.87 6.88
N GLY A 91 -20.27 -17.77 6.67
CA GLY A 91 -19.03 -17.51 5.94
C GLY A 91 -19.30 -17.04 4.50
N LEU A 92 -20.11 -17.79 3.75
CA LEU A 92 -20.45 -17.48 2.35
C LEU A 92 -21.28 -16.20 2.23
N THR A 93 -22.25 -15.98 3.12
CA THR A 93 -23.04 -14.73 3.13
C THR A 93 -22.15 -13.52 3.39
N ASN A 94 -21.24 -13.61 4.36
CA ASN A 94 -20.32 -12.53 4.68
C ASN A 94 -19.29 -12.31 3.58
N LEU A 95 -18.84 -13.37 2.91
CA LEU A 95 -17.96 -13.28 1.75
C LEU A 95 -18.64 -12.52 0.60
N ALA A 96 -19.88 -12.87 0.25
CA ALA A 96 -20.65 -12.18 -0.78
C ALA A 96 -20.83 -10.68 -0.48
N ARG A 97 -21.21 -10.34 0.77
CA ARG A 97 -21.31 -8.94 1.23
C ARG A 97 -19.97 -8.20 1.17
N SER A 98 -18.89 -8.87 1.55
CA SER A 98 -17.53 -8.28 1.51
C SER A 98 -17.10 -8.01 0.07
N THR A 99 -17.36 -8.94 -0.85
CA THR A 99 -17.07 -8.77 -2.28
C THR A 99 -17.76 -7.53 -2.86
N PHE A 100 -19.04 -7.32 -2.54
CA PHE A 100 -19.78 -6.13 -3.00
C PHE A 100 -19.25 -4.82 -2.40
N THR A 101 -19.12 -4.78 -1.06
CA THR A 101 -18.74 -3.55 -0.36
C THR A 101 -17.29 -3.14 -0.57
N ARG A 102 -16.39 -4.08 -0.89
CA ARG A 102 -14.96 -3.82 -1.13
C ARG A 102 -14.74 -2.84 -2.29
N SER A 103 -15.49 -3.00 -3.39
CA SER A 103 -15.44 -2.09 -4.53
C SER A 103 -15.78 -0.67 -4.11
N GLY A 104 -16.94 -0.47 -3.50
CA GLY A 104 -17.40 0.85 -3.08
C GLY A 104 -16.44 1.52 -2.09
N ARG A 105 -15.94 0.78 -1.09
CA ARG A 105 -15.03 1.31 -0.06
C ARG A 105 -13.67 1.76 -0.61
N LEU A 106 -13.25 1.23 -1.75
CA LEU A 106 -12.05 1.70 -2.45
C LEU A 106 -12.38 2.78 -3.48
N MET A 107 -13.44 2.60 -4.26
CA MET A 107 -13.81 3.48 -5.37
C MET A 107 -14.28 4.86 -4.91
N VAL A 108 -15.14 4.93 -3.89
CA VAL A 108 -15.75 6.20 -3.45
C VAL A 108 -14.70 7.19 -2.89
N PRO A 109 -13.82 6.82 -1.93
CA PRO A 109 -12.79 7.73 -1.46
C PRO A 109 -11.80 8.15 -2.57
N THR A 110 -11.44 7.22 -3.45
CA THR A 110 -10.54 7.48 -4.58
C THR A 110 -11.17 8.47 -5.57
N ALA A 111 -12.47 8.35 -5.85
CA ALA A 111 -13.19 9.27 -6.70
C ALA A 111 -13.17 10.69 -6.11
N ILE A 112 -13.44 10.84 -4.80
CA ILE A 112 -13.38 12.14 -4.11
C ILE A 112 -11.96 12.73 -4.20
N ALA A 113 -10.92 11.94 -3.91
CA ALA A 113 -9.54 12.41 -4.01
C ALA A 113 -9.17 12.84 -5.44
N THR A 114 -9.62 12.09 -6.45
CA THR A 114 -9.41 12.41 -7.86
C THR A 114 -10.14 13.69 -8.25
N THR A 115 -11.38 13.90 -7.80
CA THR A 115 -12.14 15.14 -8.03
C THR A 115 -11.46 16.34 -7.36
N ILE A 116 -10.89 16.19 -6.17
CA ILE A 116 -10.11 17.24 -5.52
C ILE A 116 -8.85 17.57 -6.34
N ALA A 117 -8.09 16.56 -6.76
CA ALA A 117 -6.91 16.75 -7.61
C ALA A 117 -7.25 17.44 -8.95
N TRP A 118 -8.37 17.06 -9.55
CA TRP A 118 -8.91 17.70 -10.75
C TRP A 118 -9.23 19.18 -10.52
N ALA A 119 -9.96 19.50 -9.44
CA ALA A 119 -10.34 20.89 -9.13
C ALA A 119 -9.09 21.76 -8.90
N LEU A 120 -8.11 21.25 -8.13
CA LEU A 120 -6.84 21.93 -7.90
C LEU A 120 -6.05 22.14 -9.19
N CYS A 121 -6.03 21.14 -10.07
CA CYS A 121 -5.41 21.27 -11.39
C CYS A 121 -6.08 22.37 -12.22
N HIS A 122 -7.42 22.36 -12.30
CA HIS A 122 -8.18 23.34 -13.07
C HIS A 122 -8.01 24.77 -12.55
N MET A 123 -7.89 24.94 -11.23
CA MET A 123 -7.59 26.23 -10.58
C MET A 123 -6.13 26.67 -10.72
N GLY A 124 -5.26 25.89 -11.36
CA GLY A 124 -3.84 26.23 -11.54
C GLY A 124 -2.97 26.04 -10.29
N ALA A 125 -3.45 25.32 -9.27
CA ALA A 125 -2.72 25.09 -8.02
C ALA A 125 -1.43 24.27 -8.20
N PHE A 126 -1.30 23.57 -9.34
CA PHE A 126 -0.10 22.79 -9.71
C PHE A 126 0.91 23.58 -10.57
N SER A 127 0.71 24.88 -10.77
CA SER A 127 1.58 25.72 -11.61
C SER A 127 3.06 25.71 -11.18
N ILE A 128 3.34 25.62 -9.88
CA ILE A 128 4.71 25.49 -9.37
C ILE A 128 5.31 24.13 -9.70
N SER A 129 4.57 23.05 -9.47
CA SER A 129 5.08 21.69 -9.69
C SER A 129 5.33 21.40 -11.17
N GLN A 130 4.60 22.06 -12.09
CA GLN A 130 4.88 22.03 -13.54
C GLN A 130 6.24 22.63 -13.92
N ARG A 131 6.75 23.54 -13.10
CA ARG A 131 8.04 24.21 -13.33
C ARG A 131 9.16 23.64 -12.46
N ALA A 132 8.90 22.64 -11.63
CA ALA A 132 9.93 22.06 -10.76
C ALA A 132 11.13 21.53 -11.57
N ASP A 133 12.36 21.77 -11.11
CA ASP A 133 13.57 21.12 -11.67
C ASP A 133 13.53 19.58 -11.51
N ALA A 134 12.78 19.06 -10.53
CA ALA A 134 12.57 17.65 -10.28
C ALA A 134 11.74 17.01 -11.41
N SER A 135 12.41 16.19 -12.23
CA SER A 135 11.82 15.55 -13.42
C SER A 135 10.57 14.74 -13.10
N TRP A 136 10.55 13.99 -11.99
CA TRP A 136 9.40 13.17 -11.60
C TRP A 136 8.17 14.01 -11.21
N ILE A 137 8.36 15.09 -10.46
CA ILE A 137 7.26 16.00 -10.09
C ILE A 137 6.68 16.64 -11.35
N ARG A 138 7.55 17.16 -12.21
CA ARG A 138 7.15 17.81 -13.46
C ARG A 138 6.45 16.86 -14.42
N ALA A 139 7.02 15.68 -14.66
CA ALA A 139 6.49 14.70 -15.61
C ALA A 139 5.15 14.09 -15.17
N THR A 140 4.89 14.01 -13.87
CA THR A 140 3.64 13.44 -13.36
C THR A 140 2.56 14.50 -13.11
N THR A 141 2.90 15.79 -13.13
CA THR A 141 1.94 16.88 -12.90
C THR A 141 1.12 17.18 -14.16
N PRO A 142 -0.22 17.07 -14.11
CA PRO A 142 -1.06 17.42 -15.25
C PRO A 142 -1.10 18.93 -15.52
N ALA A 143 -1.31 19.31 -16.78
CA ALA A 143 -1.66 20.67 -17.17
C ALA A 143 -3.18 20.92 -17.03
N PRO A 144 -3.61 22.16 -16.75
CA PRO A 144 -5.03 22.51 -16.80
C PRO A 144 -5.55 22.34 -18.23
N SER A 145 -6.74 21.77 -18.39
CA SER A 145 -7.44 21.77 -19.68
C SER A 145 -7.84 23.19 -20.09
N THR A 146 -7.97 23.43 -21.39
CA THR A 146 -8.22 24.78 -21.95
C THR A 146 -9.60 25.34 -21.60
N GLY A 147 -10.60 24.46 -21.38
CA GLY A 147 -11.95 24.83 -20.99
C GLY A 147 -12.54 23.90 -19.94
N PHE A 148 -13.57 24.38 -19.23
CA PHE A 148 -14.23 23.62 -18.16
C PHE A 148 -14.93 22.34 -18.68
N ALA A 149 -15.59 22.41 -19.83
CA ALA A 149 -16.28 21.25 -20.41
C ALA A 149 -15.31 20.11 -20.73
N GLU A 150 -14.15 20.43 -21.32
CA GLU A 150 -13.07 19.48 -21.56
C GLU A 150 -12.50 18.93 -20.24
N ALA A 151 -12.24 19.80 -19.28
CA ALA A 151 -11.75 19.42 -17.96
C ALA A 151 -12.71 18.42 -17.27
N PHE A 152 -14.01 18.71 -17.29
CA PHE A 152 -15.02 17.87 -16.69
C PHE A 152 -15.21 16.54 -17.44
N GLY A 153 -15.15 16.56 -18.77
CA GLY A 153 -15.13 15.33 -19.58
C GLY A 153 -13.93 14.45 -19.25
N ASN A 154 -12.75 15.03 -19.06
CA ASN A 154 -11.53 14.34 -18.65
C ASN A 154 -11.64 13.75 -17.23
N LEU A 155 -12.31 14.45 -16.30
CA LEU A 155 -12.63 13.92 -14.97
C LEU A 155 -13.50 12.66 -15.09
N LEU A 156 -14.63 12.74 -15.80
CA LEU A 156 -15.53 11.59 -15.97
C LEU A 156 -14.82 10.41 -16.62
N LYS A 157 -14.04 10.67 -17.68
CA LYS A 157 -13.21 9.65 -18.34
C LYS A 157 -12.22 9.02 -17.35
N THR A 158 -11.55 9.82 -16.53
CA THR A 158 -10.60 9.31 -15.53
C THR A 158 -11.32 8.44 -14.49
N LEU A 159 -12.45 8.89 -13.93
CA LEU A 159 -13.19 8.14 -12.91
C LEU A 159 -13.68 6.78 -13.41
N VAL A 160 -14.09 6.69 -14.69
CA VAL A 160 -14.58 5.45 -15.30
C VAL A 160 -13.42 4.54 -15.73
N PHE A 161 -12.49 5.04 -16.55
CA PHE A 161 -11.46 4.20 -17.16
C PHE A 161 -10.32 3.82 -16.23
N PHE A 162 -10.11 4.55 -15.12
CA PHE A 162 -9.04 4.26 -14.16
C PHE A 162 -9.06 2.81 -13.66
N TRP A 163 -10.24 2.23 -13.39
CA TRP A 163 -10.35 0.86 -12.90
C TRP A 163 -10.03 -0.19 -13.97
N HIS A 164 -10.12 0.18 -15.25
CA HIS A 164 -9.71 -0.65 -16.37
C HIS A 164 -8.22 -0.50 -16.70
N THR A 165 -7.71 0.72 -16.79
CA THR A 165 -6.32 0.99 -17.22
C THR A 165 -5.33 0.97 -16.04
N GLY A 166 -5.72 1.54 -14.90
CA GLY A 166 -4.85 1.83 -13.76
C GLY A 166 -4.13 3.18 -13.89
N ALA A 167 -4.37 3.93 -14.97
CA ALA A 167 -3.77 5.22 -15.21
C ALA A 167 -4.75 6.34 -14.79
N SER A 168 -4.25 7.33 -14.05
CA SER A 168 -4.98 8.54 -13.71
C SER A 168 -4.16 9.74 -14.13
N VAL A 169 -4.81 10.66 -14.86
CA VAL A 169 -4.21 11.91 -15.33
C VAL A 169 -3.91 12.83 -14.14
N TYR A 170 -4.80 12.85 -13.15
CA TYR A 170 -4.70 13.77 -12.02
C TYR A 170 -3.78 13.25 -10.91
N ASP A 171 -3.65 11.92 -10.77
CA ASP A 171 -2.75 11.31 -9.80
C ASP A 171 -2.22 9.94 -10.26
N GLY A 172 -1.04 9.93 -10.87
CA GLY A 172 -0.41 8.68 -11.34
C GLY A 172 0.01 7.72 -10.22
N THR A 173 0.07 8.16 -8.95
CA THR A 173 0.47 7.29 -7.83
C THR A 173 -0.64 6.32 -7.41
N HIS A 174 -1.89 6.59 -7.80
CA HIS A 174 -3.05 5.77 -7.50
C HIS A 174 -3.09 4.42 -8.24
N TRP A 175 -2.16 4.18 -9.18
CA TRP A 175 -2.16 3.00 -10.05
C TRP A 175 -2.30 1.65 -9.33
N THR A 176 -1.80 1.52 -8.10
CA THR A 176 -1.90 0.28 -7.32
C THR A 176 -3.32 -0.06 -6.86
N LEU A 177 -4.25 0.90 -6.78
CA LEU A 177 -5.63 0.66 -6.32
C LEU A 177 -6.40 -0.34 -7.19
N LYS A 178 -6.24 -0.25 -8.52
CA LYS A 178 -6.79 -1.23 -9.47
C LYS A 178 -6.34 -2.64 -9.10
N PHE A 179 -5.05 -2.79 -8.82
CA PHE A 179 -4.46 -4.07 -8.46
C PHE A 179 -4.90 -4.54 -7.06
N PHE A 180 -5.07 -3.63 -6.09
CA PHE A 180 -5.64 -4.01 -4.77
C PHE A 180 -7.07 -4.53 -4.88
N LEU A 181 -7.88 -3.94 -5.76
CA LEU A 181 -9.23 -4.42 -6.02
C LEU A 181 -9.20 -5.80 -6.71
N SER A 182 -8.42 -5.94 -7.79
CA SER A 182 -8.24 -7.22 -8.49
C SER A 182 -7.71 -8.32 -7.57
N GLY A 183 -6.71 -8.02 -6.74
CA GLY A 183 -6.16 -8.94 -5.74
C GLY A 183 -7.20 -9.34 -4.69
N SER A 184 -8.04 -8.40 -4.24
CA SER A 184 -9.14 -8.71 -3.31
C SER A 184 -10.12 -9.71 -3.93
N PHE A 185 -10.50 -9.53 -5.21
CA PHE A 185 -11.39 -10.47 -5.89
C PHE A 185 -10.78 -11.84 -6.13
N ARG A 186 -9.49 -11.91 -6.47
CA ARG A 186 -8.77 -13.19 -6.55
C ARG A 186 -8.80 -13.92 -5.22
N THR A 187 -8.54 -13.21 -4.11
CA THR A 187 -8.66 -13.77 -2.75
C THR A 187 -10.08 -14.26 -2.46
N TYR A 188 -11.12 -13.47 -2.75
CA TYR A 188 -12.50 -13.89 -2.50
C TYR A 188 -12.91 -15.11 -3.33
N LEU A 189 -12.49 -15.18 -4.60
CA LEU A 189 -12.73 -16.35 -5.45
C LEU A 189 -12.03 -17.60 -4.91
N THR A 190 -10.77 -17.47 -4.49
CA THR A 190 -10.04 -18.57 -3.85
C THR A 190 -10.73 -19.02 -2.56
N LEU A 191 -11.18 -18.08 -1.71
CA LEU A 191 -11.90 -18.42 -0.47
C LEU A 191 -13.24 -19.10 -0.74
N LEU A 192 -13.98 -18.64 -1.75
CA LEU A 192 -15.22 -19.28 -2.19
C LEU A 192 -14.96 -20.75 -2.56
N ALA A 193 -13.96 -21.00 -3.40
CA ALA A 193 -13.58 -22.36 -3.80
C ALA A 193 -13.11 -23.23 -2.62
N LEU A 194 -12.39 -22.63 -1.67
CA LEU A 194 -11.85 -23.35 -0.51
C LEU A 194 -12.87 -23.64 0.59
N THR A 195 -14.00 -22.92 0.64
CA THR A 195 -14.93 -22.97 1.77
C THR A 195 -15.44 -24.40 2.05
N LEU A 196 -15.62 -25.22 1.02
CA LEU A 196 -16.08 -26.62 1.15
C LEU A 196 -14.93 -27.65 1.16
N VAL A 197 -13.69 -27.20 1.00
CA VAL A 197 -12.50 -28.06 0.94
C VAL A 197 -12.05 -28.42 2.35
N LYS A 198 -11.67 -29.68 2.58
CA LYS A 198 -11.14 -30.11 3.88
C LYS A 198 -9.93 -29.27 4.29
N ARG A 199 -9.84 -28.91 5.57
CA ARG A 199 -8.80 -28.04 6.15
C ARG A 199 -7.38 -28.35 5.66
N ARG A 200 -6.97 -29.62 5.60
CA ARG A 200 -5.61 -30.04 5.21
C ARG A 200 -5.21 -29.55 3.80
N TYR A 201 -6.17 -29.41 2.90
CA TYR A 201 -5.90 -29.05 1.51
C TYR A 201 -5.89 -27.54 1.26
N TRP A 202 -6.32 -26.71 2.21
CA TRP A 202 -6.27 -25.26 2.03
C TRP A 202 -4.84 -24.78 1.82
N TYR A 203 -3.91 -25.23 2.67
CA TYR A 203 -2.49 -24.91 2.54
C TYR A 203 -1.93 -25.36 1.20
N ILE A 204 -2.25 -26.59 0.78
CA ILE A 204 -1.80 -27.16 -0.50
C ILE A 204 -2.29 -26.31 -1.67
N VAL A 205 -3.59 -26.01 -1.74
CA VAL A 205 -4.15 -25.20 -2.83
C VAL A 205 -3.56 -23.80 -2.83
N THR A 206 -3.43 -23.13 -1.67
CA THR A 206 -2.82 -21.79 -1.61
C THR A 206 -1.35 -21.80 -1.99
N ALA A 207 -0.60 -22.87 -1.65
CA ALA A 207 0.80 -23.03 -2.04
C ALA A 207 0.94 -23.27 -3.55
N LEU A 208 0.05 -24.08 -4.14
CA LEU A 208 0.00 -24.28 -5.59
C LEU A 208 -0.33 -22.99 -6.34
N LEU A 209 -1.29 -22.20 -5.84
CA LEU A 209 -1.62 -20.90 -6.44
C LEU A 209 -0.47 -19.89 -6.31
N TRP A 210 0.25 -19.90 -5.19
CA TRP A 210 1.47 -19.10 -5.03
C TRP A 210 2.58 -19.54 -6.00
N ALA A 211 2.83 -20.84 -6.12
CA ALA A 211 3.81 -21.38 -7.06
C ALA A 211 3.43 -21.05 -8.51
N TYR A 212 2.16 -21.18 -8.86
CA TYR A 212 1.63 -20.75 -10.16
C TYR A 212 1.90 -19.25 -10.39
N ALA A 213 1.54 -18.38 -9.45
CA ALA A 213 1.78 -16.94 -9.55
C ALA A 213 3.27 -16.59 -9.73
N TRP A 214 4.14 -17.34 -9.05
CA TRP A 214 5.58 -17.21 -9.18
C TRP A 214 6.08 -17.57 -10.57
N LEU A 215 5.58 -18.68 -11.14
CA LEU A 215 5.99 -19.18 -12.46
C LEU A 215 5.47 -18.31 -13.62
N VAL A 216 4.25 -17.76 -13.51
CA VAL A 216 3.63 -16.96 -14.60
C VAL A 216 3.99 -15.48 -14.58
N ASN A 217 5.03 -15.09 -13.83
CA ASN A 217 5.47 -13.70 -13.74
C ASN A 217 4.42 -12.72 -13.14
N ASP A 218 3.53 -13.21 -12.25
CA ASP A 218 2.62 -12.34 -11.48
C ASP A 218 3.34 -11.74 -10.27
N HIS A 219 4.36 -10.94 -10.59
CA HIS A 219 5.30 -10.36 -9.64
C HIS A 219 4.72 -9.25 -8.75
N LEU A 220 3.45 -8.88 -8.96
CA LEU A 220 2.80 -7.79 -8.24
C LEU A 220 1.72 -8.31 -7.29
N VAL A 221 0.75 -9.08 -7.80
CA VAL A 221 -0.47 -9.41 -7.06
C VAL A 221 -0.37 -10.80 -6.48
N GLY A 222 -0.32 -11.83 -7.35
CA GLY A 222 -0.42 -13.23 -6.96
C GLY A 222 0.64 -13.66 -5.95
N ILE A 223 1.92 -13.34 -6.21
CA ILE A 223 3.02 -13.73 -5.33
C ILE A 223 2.94 -13.11 -3.92
N ASN A 224 2.12 -12.07 -3.73
CA ASN A 224 1.95 -11.37 -2.46
C ASN A 224 0.63 -11.71 -1.77
N ILE A 225 -0.49 -11.81 -2.49
CA ILE A 225 -1.79 -12.10 -1.86
C ILE A 225 -1.84 -13.51 -1.27
N PHE A 226 -1.27 -14.53 -1.93
CA PHE A 226 -1.35 -15.92 -1.46
C PHE A 226 -0.55 -16.17 -0.18
N PRO A 227 0.68 -15.62 0.00
CA PRO A 227 1.36 -15.63 1.30
C PRO A 227 0.55 -14.93 2.39
N GLY A 228 -0.16 -13.84 2.06
CA GLY A 228 -1.11 -13.20 2.96
C GLY A 228 -2.24 -14.14 3.40
N MET A 229 -2.81 -14.91 2.46
CA MET A 229 -3.82 -15.93 2.76
C MET A 229 -3.25 -17.06 3.64
N ILE A 230 -2.02 -17.49 3.40
CA ILE A 230 -1.33 -18.49 4.24
C ILE A 230 -1.13 -17.94 5.65
N LEU A 231 -0.66 -16.69 5.79
CA LEU A 231 -0.53 -16.02 7.09
C LEU A 231 -1.87 -15.92 7.83
N ALA A 232 -2.97 -15.69 7.11
CA ALA A 232 -4.31 -15.68 7.70
C ALA A 232 -4.69 -17.07 8.23
N GLN A 233 -4.43 -18.13 7.47
CA GLN A 233 -4.65 -19.51 7.91
C GLN A 233 -3.82 -19.84 9.16
N LEU A 234 -2.54 -19.48 9.17
CA LEU A 234 -1.65 -19.66 10.32
C LEU A 234 -2.15 -18.90 11.55
N GLN A 235 -2.62 -17.66 11.38
CA GLN A 235 -3.16 -16.85 12.47
C GLN A 235 -4.44 -17.47 13.07
N VAL A 236 -5.31 -18.07 12.26
CA VAL A 236 -6.51 -18.76 12.77
C VAL A 236 -6.15 -20.08 13.44
N ASP A 237 -5.23 -20.84 12.87
CA ASP A 237 -4.88 -22.18 13.35
C ASP A 237 -4.00 -22.14 14.62
N TYR A 238 -3.02 -21.24 14.68
CA TYR A 238 -2.04 -21.15 15.77
C TYR A 238 -2.27 -19.95 16.70
N GLY A 239 -2.71 -18.81 16.18
CA GLY A 239 -3.00 -17.60 16.96
C GLY A 239 -1.85 -17.18 17.88
N SER A 240 -2.13 -17.06 19.18
CA SER A 240 -1.14 -16.70 20.19
C SER A 240 -0.06 -17.78 20.40
N ARG A 241 -0.36 -19.06 20.13
CA ARG A 241 0.59 -20.17 20.25
C ARG A 241 1.71 -20.12 19.23
N ALA A 242 1.55 -19.36 18.14
CA ALA A 242 2.59 -19.21 17.12
C ALA A 242 3.95 -18.82 17.72
N THR A 243 3.98 -17.90 18.68
CA THR A 243 5.24 -17.43 19.29
C THR A 243 6.01 -18.45 20.11
N SER A 244 5.39 -19.58 20.45
CA SER A 244 6.05 -20.69 21.14
C SER A 244 6.40 -21.86 20.20
N MET A 245 6.08 -21.77 18.91
CA MET A 245 6.34 -22.86 17.95
C MET A 245 7.78 -22.90 17.45
N LEU A 246 8.49 -21.76 17.48
CA LEU A 246 9.86 -21.66 17.00
C LEU A 246 10.82 -21.23 18.12
N PRO A 247 12.09 -21.69 18.09
CA PRO A 247 13.12 -21.16 18.96
C PRO A 247 13.24 -19.64 18.81
N LYS A 248 13.50 -18.91 19.90
CA LYS A 248 13.50 -17.43 19.93
C LYS A 248 14.42 -16.75 18.91
N VAL A 249 15.46 -17.45 18.47
CA VAL A 249 16.44 -16.95 17.50
C VAL A 249 15.87 -16.98 16.07
N VAL A 250 15.05 -17.98 15.72
CA VAL A 250 14.56 -18.19 14.34
C VAL A 250 13.73 -17.00 13.83
N PRO A 251 12.75 -16.45 14.56
CA PRO A 251 12.01 -15.27 14.10
C PRO A 251 12.91 -14.06 13.86
N SER A 252 13.97 -13.88 14.66
CA SER A 252 14.91 -12.76 14.50
C SER A 252 15.77 -12.92 13.25
N ILE A 253 16.23 -14.13 12.95
CA ILE A 253 16.95 -14.46 11.70
C ILE A 253 16.03 -14.24 10.49
N LEU A 254 14.77 -14.70 10.55
CA LEU A 254 13.80 -14.47 9.48
C LEU A 254 13.58 -12.97 9.23
N ILE A 255 13.41 -12.18 10.29
CA ILE A 255 13.28 -10.71 10.17
C ILE A 255 14.52 -10.13 9.49
N LEU A 256 15.73 -10.50 9.93
CA LEU A 256 16.98 -9.97 9.36
C LEU A 256 17.13 -10.33 7.88
N ILE A 257 16.93 -11.61 7.50
CA ILE A 257 16.98 -12.07 6.12
C ILE A 257 15.91 -11.35 5.29
N GLY A 258 14.68 -11.24 5.81
CA GLY A 258 13.60 -10.53 5.14
C GLY A 258 13.93 -9.07 4.86
N LEU A 259 14.52 -8.35 5.83
CA LEU A 259 14.97 -6.96 5.67
C LEU A 259 16.11 -6.82 4.66
N LEU A 260 17.08 -7.76 4.65
CA LEU A 260 18.19 -7.75 3.69
C LEU A 260 17.70 -7.96 2.25
N ILE A 261 16.83 -8.96 2.04
CA ILE A 261 16.27 -9.26 0.71
C ILE A 261 15.32 -8.14 0.24
N TRP A 262 14.49 -7.60 1.14
CA TRP A 262 13.62 -6.47 0.82
C TRP A 262 14.44 -5.22 0.43
N GLY A 263 15.66 -5.07 0.95
CA GLY A 263 16.59 -4.02 0.58
C GLY A 263 17.15 -4.13 -0.84
N PHE A 264 16.77 -5.11 -1.66
CA PHE A 264 17.33 -5.26 -2.99
C PHE A 264 17.05 -4.03 -3.91
N PRO A 265 18.07 -3.47 -4.59
CA PRO A 265 17.90 -2.27 -5.41
C PRO A 265 16.96 -2.44 -6.60
N GLN A 266 16.43 -1.31 -7.03
CA GLN A 266 15.65 -1.23 -8.26
C GLN A 266 16.55 -1.22 -9.50
N ASN A 267 17.56 -0.33 -9.49
CA ASN A 267 18.43 -0.07 -10.62
C ASN A 267 19.87 -0.48 -10.28
N ASN A 268 20.69 -0.65 -11.31
CA ASN A 268 22.14 -0.79 -11.18
C ASN A 268 22.58 -1.82 -10.13
N GLN A 269 21.89 -2.96 -10.10
CA GLN A 269 22.00 -3.99 -9.07
C GLN A 269 23.42 -4.59 -8.93
N ASN A 270 24.31 -4.35 -9.90
CA ASN A 270 25.68 -4.84 -9.89
C ASN A 270 26.69 -3.87 -9.26
N TRP A 271 26.33 -2.60 -9.03
CA TRP A 271 27.30 -1.57 -8.61
C TRP A 271 27.87 -1.75 -7.20
N ALA A 272 27.27 -2.61 -6.37
CA ALA A 272 27.79 -2.96 -5.06
C ALA A 272 27.83 -4.49 -4.87
N TRP A 273 28.88 -5.00 -4.24
CA TRP A 273 29.12 -6.43 -4.05
C TRP A 273 27.93 -7.15 -3.39
N TRP A 274 27.38 -6.58 -2.32
CA TRP A 274 26.28 -7.17 -1.56
C TRP A 274 25.01 -7.31 -2.41
N SER A 275 24.79 -6.34 -3.29
CA SER A 275 23.64 -6.31 -4.19
C SER A 275 23.85 -7.28 -5.35
N ALA A 276 25.06 -7.35 -5.90
CA ALA A 276 25.41 -8.31 -6.95
C ALA A 276 25.26 -9.76 -6.46
N SER A 277 25.71 -10.07 -5.23
CA SER A 277 25.51 -11.40 -4.62
C SER A 277 24.03 -11.74 -4.47
N LEU A 278 23.22 -10.80 -3.98
CA LEU A 278 21.78 -11.00 -3.85
C LEU A 278 21.09 -11.14 -5.21
N ARG A 279 21.54 -10.39 -6.22
CA ARG A 279 21.04 -10.49 -7.59
C ARG A 279 21.25 -11.90 -8.15
N SER A 280 22.44 -12.47 -8.01
CA SER A 280 22.73 -13.83 -8.50
C SER A 280 21.77 -14.86 -7.91
N PHE A 281 21.47 -14.75 -6.61
CA PHE A 281 20.47 -15.58 -5.96
C PHE A 281 19.06 -15.35 -6.52
N ILE A 282 18.60 -14.09 -6.59
CA ILE A 282 17.24 -13.77 -7.05
C ILE A 282 17.03 -14.20 -8.50
N VAL A 283 17.98 -13.92 -9.40
CA VAL A 283 17.92 -14.32 -10.80
C VAL A 283 17.78 -15.84 -10.93
N SER A 284 18.50 -16.62 -10.11
CA SER A 284 18.45 -18.09 -10.15
C SER A 284 17.09 -18.69 -9.79
N ILE A 285 16.26 -17.96 -9.03
CA ILE A 285 14.95 -18.44 -8.56
C ILE A 285 13.78 -17.78 -9.29
N THR A 286 14.03 -16.88 -10.24
CA THR A 286 12.99 -16.14 -10.96
C THR A 286 12.95 -16.48 -12.45
N PRO A 287 11.79 -16.36 -13.12
CA PRO A 287 11.70 -16.53 -14.57
C PRO A 287 12.64 -15.60 -15.37
N GLU A 288 13.01 -16.02 -16.58
CA GLU A 288 14.03 -15.38 -17.44
C GLU A 288 13.74 -13.92 -17.82
N ASN A 289 12.47 -13.49 -17.76
CA ASN A 289 12.01 -12.12 -18.05
C ASN A 289 11.26 -11.48 -16.86
N ALA A 290 11.63 -11.86 -15.64
CA ALA A 290 11.01 -11.36 -14.42
C ALA A 290 11.52 -9.98 -14.01
N ASP A 291 10.65 -9.18 -13.37
CA ASP A 291 11.10 -8.01 -12.60
C ASP A 291 11.74 -8.49 -11.28
N HIS A 292 13.03 -8.84 -11.35
CA HIS A 292 13.79 -9.39 -10.22
C HIS A 292 13.68 -8.53 -8.95
N SER A 293 13.58 -7.20 -9.10
CA SER A 293 13.45 -6.29 -7.96
C SER A 293 12.13 -6.46 -7.22
N ARG A 294 11.03 -6.69 -7.95
CA ARG A 294 9.72 -6.99 -7.35
C ARG A 294 9.65 -8.37 -6.73
N TYR A 295 10.29 -9.37 -7.34
CA TYR A 295 10.41 -10.71 -6.76
C TYR A 295 11.20 -10.69 -5.45
N ALA A 296 12.37 -10.03 -5.43
CA ALA A 296 13.16 -9.85 -4.23
C ALA A 296 12.36 -9.13 -3.14
N SER A 297 11.73 -8.01 -3.48
CA SER A 297 10.87 -7.27 -2.54
C SER A 297 9.75 -8.13 -1.97
N SER A 298 9.08 -8.93 -2.80
CA SER A 298 7.98 -9.80 -2.38
C SER A 298 8.48 -10.95 -1.50
N LEU A 299 9.58 -11.60 -1.88
CA LEU A 299 10.22 -12.65 -1.09
C LEU A 299 10.67 -12.13 0.28
N GLY A 300 11.39 -11.01 0.29
CA GLY A 300 11.89 -10.38 1.52
C GLY A 300 10.75 -9.96 2.45
N THR A 301 9.68 -9.36 1.92
CA THR A 301 8.52 -8.96 2.73
C THR A 301 7.71 -10.16 3.23
N CYS A 302 7.59 -11.25 2.46
CA CYS A 302 6.97 -12.49 2.92
C CYS A 302 7.75 -13.11 4.10
N ILE A 303 9.07 -13.23 3.97
CA ILE A 303 9.94 -13.76 5.03
C ILE A 303 9.89 -12.86 6.28
N LEU A 304 9.94 -11.53 6.07
CA LEU A 304 9.80 -10.55 7.15
C LEU A 304 8.48 -10.72 7.90
N MET A 305 7.35 -10.83 7.19
CA MET A 305 6.04 -10.98 7.83
C MET A 305 5.89 -12.31 8.57
N LEU A 306 6.47 -13.40 8.05
CA LEU A 306 6.55 -14.67 8.78
C LEU A 306 7.38 -14.53 10.06
N GLY A 307 8.55 -13.88 9.98
CA GLY A 307 9.38 -13.61 11.15
C GLY A 307 8.67 -12.75 12.20
N ILE A 308 7.94 -11.71 11.77
CA ILE A 308 7.12 -10.88 12.66
C ILE A 308 6.00 -11.71 13.30
N PHE A 309 5.29 -12.53 12.52
CA PHE A 309 4.19 -13.37 13.02
C PHE A 309 4.65 -14.28 14.18
N PHE A 310 5.82 -14.91 14.05
CA PHE A 310 6.40 -15.76 15.08
C PHE A 310 7.16 -15.00 16.19
N SER A 311 7.38 -13.68 16.06
CA SER A 311 8.12 -12.88 17.05
C SER A 311 7.21 -12.06 17.96
N ARG A 312 7.19 -12.38 19.26
CA ARG A 312 6.41 -11.60 20.26
C ARG A 312 6.89 -10.16 20.36
N ASN A 313 8.21 -9.95 20.29
CA ASN A 313 8.81 -8.63 20.44
C ASN A 313 8.51 -7.74 19.23
N ALA A 314 8.63 -8.28 18.00
CA ALA A 314 8.30 -7.52 16.79
C ALA A 314 6.82 -7.11 16.77
N ARG A 315 5.90 -8.03 17.11
CA ARG A 315 4.47 -7.70 17.24
C ARG A 315 4.23 -6.63 18.32
N ARG A 316 4.95 -6.68 19.44
CA ARG A 316 4.83 -5.65 20.49
C ARG A 316 5.28 -4.27 20.00
N VAL A 317 6.39 -4.19 19.28
CA VAL A 317 6.87 -2.92 18.70
C VAL A 317 5.85 -2.38 17.72
N LEU A 318 5.38 -3.19 16.77
CA LEU A 318 4.41 -2.76 15.75
C LEU A 318 3.02 -2.43 16.30
N THR A 319 2.71 -2.83 17.53
CA THR A 319 1.46 -2.47 18.21
C THR A 319 1.56 -1.23 19.09
N LEU A 320 2.71 -0.53 19.08
CA LEU A 320 2.84 0.74 19.78
C LEU A 320 1.86 1.79 19.21
N PRO A 321 1.41 2.77 20.04
CA PRO A 321 0.41 3.75 19.64
C PRO A 321 0.76 4.51 18.36
N LEU A 322 2.04 4.85 18.18
CA LEU A 322 2.53 5.53 16.99
C LEU A 322 2.26 4.71 15.72
N PHE A 323 2.69 3.44 15.68
CA PHE A 323 2.50 2.62 14.47
C PHE A 323 1.03 2.31 14.20
N ASN A 324 0.22 2.08 15.23
CA ASN A 324 -1.23 1.91 15.05
C ASN A 324 -1.89 3.19 14.51
N PHE A 325 -1.44 4.37 14.95
CA PHE A 325 -1.90 5.64 14.39
C PHE A 325 -1.53 5.75 12.91
N LEU A 326 -0.26 5.51 12.55
CA LEU A 326 0.19 5.49 11.15
C LEU A 326 -0.65 4.50 10.32
N GLY A 327 -0.93 3.32 10.87
CA GLY A 327 -1.76 2.30 10.25
C GLY A 327 -3.19 2.74 10.00
N ARG A 328 -3.80 3.48 10.94
CA ARG A 328 -5.18 3.97 10.80
C ARG A 328 -5.34 4.98 9.67
N VAL A 329 -4.35 5.85 9.49
CA VAL A 329 -4.38 6.92 8.47
C VAL A 329 -3.64 6.55 7.19
N SER A 330 -3.14 5.32 7.06
CA SER A 330 -2.30 4.90 5.94
C SER A 330 -2.99 5.01 4.57
N PHE A 331 -4.30 4.73 4.51
CA PHE A 331 -5.06 4.80 3.26
C PHE A 331 -5.30 6.25 2.81
N PRO A 332 -5.73 7.17 3.69
CA PRO A 332 -5.76 8.60 3.36
C PRO A 332 -4.39 9.19 3.02
N VAL A 333 -3.33 8.81 3.73
CA VAL A 333 -1.94 9.20 3.38
C VAL A 333 -1.63 8.77 1.95
N TYR A 334 -1.94 7.52 1.59
CA TYR A 334 -1.78 7.02 0.23
C TYR A 334 -2.58 7.84 -0.80
N LEU A 335 -3.83 8.20 -0.52
CA LEU A 335 -4.64 8.98 -1.47
C LEU A 335 -4.14 10.41 -1.67
N LEU A 336 -3.64 11.05 -0.61
CA LEU A 336 -3.45 12.50 -0.57
C LEU A 336 -1.99 12.94 -0.74
N HIS A 337 -1.01 12.06 -0.50
CA HIS A 337 0.40 12.45 -0.49
C HIS A 337 0.84 13.14 -1.78
N ASN A 338 0.46 12.63 -2.95
CA ASN A 338 0.91 13.19 -4.23
C ASN A 338 0.24 14.55 -4.54
N ILE A 339 -1.02 14.75 -4.16
CA ILE A 339 -1.69 16.05 -4.23
C ILE A 339 -0.94 17.08 -3.37
N LEU A 340 -0.57 16.69 -2.14
CA LEU A 340 0.18 17.57 -1.23
C LEU A 340 1.63 17.79 -1.66
N ILE A 341 2.26 16.82 -2.33
CA ILE A 341 3.58 16.98 -2.96
C ILE A 341 3.50 18.09 -4.03
N ARG A 342 2.49 18.06 -4.90
CA ARG A 342 2.33 18.99 -6.02
C ARG A 342 1.88 20.39 -5.61
N THR A 343 1.26 20.51 -4.44
CA THR A 343 0.79 21.79 -3.91
C THR A 343 1.74 22.27 -2.82
N ILE A 344 1.50 21.87 -1.57
CA ILE A 344 2.15 22.39 -0.38
C ILE A 344 3.66 22.19 -0.43
N LEU A 345 4.13 20.97 -0.69
CA LEU A 345 5.58 20.72 -0.73
C LEU A 345 6.25 21.48 -1.87
N SER A 346 5.63 21.51 -3.06
CA SER A 346 6.18 22.25 -4.19
C SER A 346 6.30 23.74 -3.88
N TRP A 347 5.31 24.34 -3.20
CA TRP A 347 5.40 25.71 -2.70
C TRP A 347 6.52 25.90 -1.68
N MET A 348 6.68 24.99 -0.72
CA MET A 348 7.75 25.07 0.28
C MET A 348 9.15 24.97 -0.33
N VAL A 349 9.33 24.11 -1.34
CA VAL A 349 10.64 23.86 -1.98
C VAL A 349 10.98 24.91 -3.04
N TYR A 350 10.00 25.37 -3.82
CA TYR A 350 10.24 26.21 -5.00
C TYR A 350 9.67 27.63 -4.87
N GLY A 351 8.90 27.96 -3.84
CA GLY A 351 8.20 29.24 -3.71
C GLY A 351 9.13 30.46 -3.75
N GLN A 352 10.30 30.37 -3.13
CA GLN A 352 11.31 31.45 -3.21
C GLN A 352 11.85 31.64 -4.63
N SER A 353 12.06 30.55 -5.37
CA SER A 353 12.49 30.60 -6.77
C SER A 353 11.36 31.12 -7.66
N ALA A 354 10.11 30.76 -7.39
CA ALA A 354 8.94 31.19 -8.14
C ALA A 354 8.71 32.71 -8.07
N ALA A 355 9.05 33.34 -6.94
CA ALA A 355 8.98 34.78 -6.77
C ALA A 355 10.04 35.56 -7.56
N ARG A 356 11.14 34.90 -7.96
CA ARG A 356 12.29 35.53 -8.64
C ARG A 356 12.35 35.23 -10.14
N ILE A 357 11.95 34.02 -10.54
CA ILE A 357 12.09 33.54 -11.92
C ILE A 357 10.76 33.77 -12.67
N PRO A 358 10.75 34.57 -13.75
CA PRO A 358 9.54 34.81 -14.53
C PRO A 358 8.99 33.50 -15.09
N VAL A 359 7.68 33.47 -15.35
CA VAL A 359 7.00 32.23 -15.76
C VAL A 359 7.52 31.72 -17.10
N ARG A 360 7.79 32.63 -18.05
CA ARG A 360 8.28 32.33 -19.38
C ARG A 360 9.51 33.16 -19.73
N ASN A 361 10.36 32.63 -20.61
CA ASN A 361 11.42 33.41 -21.24
C ASN A 361 10.88 34.22 -22.43
N ASP A 362 11.75 35.02 -23.06
CA ASP A 362 11.42 35.86 -24.23
C ASP A 362 10.98 35.04 -25.46
N LYS A 363 11.25 33.73 -25.47
CA LYS A 363 10.82 32.76 -26.51
C LYS A 363 9.49 32.07 -26.17
N GLY A 364 8.87 32.40 -25.03
CA GLY A 364 7.60 31.84 -24.58
C GLY A 364 7.68 30.47 -23.89
N GLU A 365 8.89 29.96 -23.62
CA GLU A 365 9.12 28.66 -22.97
C GLU A 365 9.03 28.77 -21.44
N LEU A 366 8.50 27.74 -20.79
CA LEU A 366 8.38 27.69 -19.33
C LEU A 366 9.74 27.53 -18.66
N LEU A 367 10.11 28.50 -17.81
CA LEU A 367 11.35 28.45 -17.06
C LEU A 367 11.23 27.55 -15.82
N GLN A 368 12.21 26.65 -15.66
CA GLN A 368 12.28 25.78 -14.50
C GLN A 368 12.69 26.53 -13.24
N LEU A 369 12.15 26.10 -12.11
CA LEU A 369 12.42 26.61 -10.78
C LEU A 369 13.53 25.80 -10.14
N SER A 370 14.47 26.50 -9.51
CA SER A 370 15.51 25.87 -8.72
C SER A 370 14.96 25.48 -7.35
N ARG A 371 15.22 24.25 -6.93
CA ARG A 371 14.83 23.78 -5.58
C ARG A 371 15.57 24.54 -4.48
N ALA A 372 14.97 24.57 -3.29
CA ALA A 372 15.62 25.04 -2.07
C ALA A 372 16.94 24.29 -1.77
N ARG A 373 17.84 24.94 -1.01
CA ARG A 373 19.11 24.34 -0.61
C ARG A 373 18.88 23.04 0.18
N PRO A 374 19.78 22.04 0.10
CA PRO A 374 19.61 20.76 0.79
C PRO A 374 19.32 20.88 2.30
N ILE A 375 19.96 21.83 2.99
CA ILE A 375 19.74 22.05 4.43
C ILE A 375 18.29 22.48 4.75
N ALA A 376 17.60 23.14 3.82
CA ALA A 376 16.21 23.54 4.01
C ALA A 376 15.27 22.32 4.10
N PHE A 377 15.63 21.19 3.49
CA PHE A 377 14.83 19.95 3.58
C PHE A 377 14.75 19.40 5.01
N VAL A 378 15.70 19.71 5.88
CA VAL A 378 15.65 19.35 7.31
C VAL A 378 14.45 20.00 8.01
N PHE A 379 14.02 21.18 7.54
CA PHE A 379 12.86 21.90 8.08
C PHE A 379 11.60 21.68 7.26
N ILE A 380 11.73 21.61 5.93
CA ILE A 380 10.59 21.42 5.01
C ILE A 380 9.96 20.04 5.22
N LEU A 381 10.74 18.97 5.33
CA LEU A 381 10.19 17.61 5.40
C LEU A 381 9.37 17.35 6.68
N PRO A 382 9.83 17.71 7.90
CA PRO A 382 9.00 17.56 9.10
C PRO A 382 7.69 18.31 9.02
N VAL A 383 7.70 19.55 8.50
CA VAL A 383 6.47 20.35 8.33
C VAL A 383 5.56 19.71 7.29
N PHE A 384 6.10 19.24 6.17
CA PHE A 384 5.32 18.53 5.14
C PHE A 384 4.67 17.26 5.70
N TYR A 385 5.42 16.42 6.43
CA TYR A 385 4.84 15.23 7.06
C TYR A 385 3.80 15.58 8.11
N ALA A 386 4.02 16.61 8.93
CA ALA A 386 3.02 17.07 9.90
C ALA A 386 1.70 17.45 9.19
N VAL A 387 1.78 18.26 8.13
CA VAL A 387 0.61 18.64 7.33
C VAL A 387 -0.05 17.42 6.69
N LEU A 388 0.72 16.54 6.05
CA LEU A 388 0.22 15.32 5.42
C LEU A 388 -0.56 14.45 6.42
N TYR A 389 0.00 14.20 7.61
CA TYR A 389 -0.63 13.37 8.62
C TYR A 389 -1.82 14.05 9.30
N ILE A 390 -1.82 15.38 9.46
CA ILE A 390 -2.99 16.14 9.95
C ILE A 390 -4.14 16.03 8.94
N VAL A 391 -3.87 16.29 7.66
CA VAL A 391 -4.90 16.22 6.60
C VAL A 391 -5.40 14.77 6.44
N ALA A 392 -4.51 13.79 6.47
CA ALA A 392 -4.88 12.37 6.43
C ALA A 392 -5.71 11.95 7.66
N HIS A 393 -5.41 12.48 8.84
CA HIS A 393 -6.20 12.24 10.05
C HIS A 393 -7.60 12.87 9.95
N MET A 394 -7.71 14.09 9.44
CA MET A 394 -9.00 14.75 9.18
C MET A 394 -9.81 13.93 8.17
N TRP A 395 -9.18 13.47 7.08
CA TRP A 395 -9.83 12.61 6.10
C TRP A 395 -10.35 11.32 6.72
N ALA A 396 -9.51 10.61 7.50
CA ALA A 396 -9.89 9.38 8.19
C ALA A 396 -11.06 9.58 9.17
N THR A 397 -11.18 10.79 9.73
CA THR A 397 -12.20 11.12 10.75
C THR A 397 -13.51 11.56 10.12
N TYR A 398 -13.46 12.35 9.05
CA TYR A 398 -14.65 13.01 8.49
C TYR A 398 -15.11 12.41 7.15
N VAL A 399 -14.17 12.03 6.27
CA VAL A 399 -14.48 11.58 4.90
C VAL A 399 -14.68 10.07 4.85
N ASP A 400 -13.76 9.28 5.39
CA ASP A 400 -13.83 7.81 5.32
C ASP A 400 -15.13 7.23 5.93
N PRO A 401 -15.63 7.70 7.09
CA PRO A 401 -16.90 7.20 7.64
C PRO A 401 -18.11 7.58 6.79
N GLN A 402 -18.07 8.71 6.08
CA GLN A 402 -19.13 9.10 5.14
C GLN A 402 -19.12 8.19 3.91
N CYS A 403 -17.94 7.95 3.32
CA CYS A 403 -17.78 6.99 2.24
C CYS A 403 -18.29 5.59 2.63
N GLY A 404 -17.95 5.14 3.84
CA GLY A 404 -18.45 3.88 4.40
C GLY A 404 -19.97 3.83 4.48
N ARG A 405 -20.60 4.88 5.04
CA ARG A 405 -22.06 4.99 5.13
C ARG A 405 -22.75 4.99 3.78
N VAL A 406 -22.19 5.65 2.77
CA VAL A 406 -22.73 5.65 1.40
C VAL A 406 -22.74 4.22 0.84
N VAL A 407 -21.62 3.50 0.97
CA VAL A 407 -21.51 2.13 0.48
C VAL A 407 -22.43 1.16 1.24
N ASP A 408 -22.51 1.31 2.56
CA ASP A 408 -23.40 0.50 3.39
C ASP A 408 -24.88 0.79 3.07
N CYS A 409 -25.26 2.05 2.85
CA CYS A 409 -26.61 2.42 2.39
C CYS A 409 -26.98 1.80 1.03
N ILE A 410 -26.05 1.82 0.07
CA ILE A 410 -26.24 1.16 -1.22
C ILE A 410 -26.42 -0.35 -1.04
N ARG A 411 -25.58 -0.98 -0.21
CA ARG A 411 -25.71 -2.41 0.11
C ARG A 411 -27.07 -2.71 0.72
N ASP A 412 -27.49 -1.97 1.74
CA ASP A 412 -28.71 -2.28 2.49
C ASP A 412 -29.97 -2.09 1.63
N LYS A 413 -29.95 -1.17 0.66
CA LYS A 413 -31.02 -1.03 -0.34
C LYS A 413 -31.05 -2.16 -1.38
N MET A 414 -29.91 -2.73 -1.74
CA MET A 414 -29.79 -3.70 -2.83
C MET A 414 -29.86 -5.17 -2.37
N PHE A 415 -29.51 -5.45 -1.12
CA PHE A 415 -29.46 -6.81 -0.60
C PHE A 415 -30.81 -7.23 -0.02
N LYS A 416 -31.21 -8.48 -0.29
CA LYS A 416 -32.42 -9.06 0.30
C LYS A 416 -32.30 -9.13 1.83
N GLU A 417 -33.41 -8.84 2.51
CA GLU A 417 -33.53 -9.05 3.96
C GLU A 417 -33.35 -10.53 4.30
N ARG A 418 -32.82 -10.82 5.50
CA ARG A 418 -32.63 -12.20 5.96
C ARG A 418 -34.00 -12.85 6.18
N PRO A 419 -34.24 -14.09 5.71
CA PRO A 419 -35.42 -14.83 6.13
C PRO A 419 -35.36 -15.14 7.64
N GLU A 420 -36.44 -14.86 8.38
CA GLU A 420 -36.59 -15.13 9.82
C GLU A 420 -36.32 -16.60 10.20
N SER A 421 -36.54 -17.53 9.27
CA SER A 421 -36.31 -18.98 9.47
C SER A 421 -34.86 -19.36 9.74
N GLN A 422 -33.90 -18.50 9.41
CA GLN A 422 -32.47 -18.72 9.66
C GLN A 422 -31.95 -18.07 10.94
N GLU A 423 -32.76 -17.25 11.61
CA GLU A 423 -32.41 -16.64 12.89
C GLU A 423 -32.46 -17.68 14.03
N LYS A 424 -33.30 -18.71 13.88
CA LYS A 424 -33.46 -19.82 14.85
C LYS A 424 -32.36 -20.89 14.83
N LEU A 425 -31.45 -20.87 13.84
CA LEU A 425 -30.35 -21.84 13.68
C LEU A 425 -29.02 -21.36 14.27
N LEU A 426 -28.99 -20.19 14.89
CA LEU A 426 -27.81 -19.67 15.59
C LEU A 426 -27.95 -19.90 17.09
N PRO A 427 -26.93 -20.42 17.79
CA PRO A 427 -26.79 -20.12 19.21
C PRO A 427 -26.69 -18.61 19.34
N LEU A 428 -27.56 -18.03 20.18
CA LEU A 428 -27.53 -16.61 20.52
C LEU A 428 -26.08 -16.18 20.78
N PRO A 429 -25.59 -15.08 20.18
CA PRO A 429 -24.36 -14.48 20.66
C PRO A 429 -24.60 -14.17 22.13
N ASN A 430 -23.83 -14.82 23.02
CA ASN A 430 -23.90 -14.55 24.46
C ASN A 430 -23.95 -13.03 24.67
N GLY A 431 -25.11 -12.59 25.15
CA GLY A 431 -25.38 -11.23 25.50
C GLY A 431 -24.35 -10.76 26.52
N GLY A 432 -23.54 -9.80 26.12
CA GLY A 432 -22.83 -8.91 27.02
C GLY A 432 -23.42 -7.53 26.82
N SER A 433 -24.49 -7.26 27.56
CA SER A 433 -25.20 -5.99 27.64
C SER A 433 -24.27 -4.82 27.94
N VAL A 434 -24.60 -3.71 27.30
CA VAL A 434 -24.48 -2.31 27.76
C VAL A 434 -24.14 -2.15 29.25
N SER A 435 -22.92 -1.66 29.52
CA SER A 435 -22.57 -0.65 30.53
C SER A 435 -21.10 -0.25 30.35
#